data_AF-A0A2P8KUG7-F1
#
_entry.id   AF-A0A2P8KUG7-F1
#
_cell.length_a   1.000
_cell.length_b   1.000
_cell.length_c   1.000
_cell.angle_alpha   90.00
_cell.angle_beta   90.00
_cell.angle_gamma   90.00
#
_symmetry.space_group_name_H-M   'P 1'
#
loop_
_entity.id
_entity.type
_entity.pdbx_description
1 polymer ?
#
loop_
_entity_poly.entity_id
_entity_poly.type
_entity_poly.pdbx_seq_one_letter_code
_entity_poly.pdbx_strand_id
1 'polypeptide(L)' 'MHDALLDYLKAQGAVQFTIESWENLWWQAQNFPGEPLPCPSCFLDGRVQRLMPLKSAGEIGAVRCEACKTKFEFPGG' A
#
# COMPACT_ATOMS: atom_id res chain seq x y z
N MET A 1 2.61 5.27 -7.23
CA MET A 1 2.19 4.19 -6.30
C MET A 1 2.07 4.71 -4.87
N HIS A 2 3.17 5.23 -4.28
CA HIS A 2 3.18 5.77 -2.91
C HIS A 2 2.12 6.85 -2.67
N ASP A 3 2.11 7.93 -3.47
CA ASP A 3 1.15 9.03 -3.34
C ASP A 3 -0.31 8.59 -3.36
N ALA A 4 -0.68 7.66 -4.23
CA ALA A 4 -2.07 7.20 -4.34
C ALA A 4 -2.53 6.37 -3.12
N LEU A 5 -1.62 5.62 -2.48
CA LEU A 5 -1.93 4.90 -1.24
C LEU A 5 -1.99 5.86 -0.04
N LEU A 6 -1.17 6.90 -0.06
CA LEU A 6 -1.13 7.94 0.96
C LEU A 6 -2.36 8.86 0.88
N ASP A 7 -2.79 9.20 -0.33
CA ASP A 7 -4.06 9.90 -0.58
C ASP A 7 -5.26 9.07 -0.11
N TYR A 8 -5.24 7.75 -0.35
CA TYR A 8 -6.26 6.84 0.18
C TYR A 8 -6.33 6.87 1.71
N LEU A 9 -5.18 6.85 2.41
CA LEU A 9 -5.15 6.98 3.88
C LEU A 9 -5.77 8.30 4.34
N LYS A 10 -5.38 9.41 3.71
CA LYS A 10 -5.94 10.74 4.01
C LYS A 10 -7.44 10.81 3.75
N ALA A 11 -7.91 10.26 2.63
CA ALA A 11 -9.33 10.22 2.26
C ALA A 11 -10.17 9.37 3.22
N GLN A 12 -9.59 8.33 3.81
CA GLN A 12 -10.22 7.51 4.85
C GLN A 12 -10.19 8.16 6.24
N GLY A 13 -9.61 9.37 6.38
CA GLY A 13 -9.50 10.06 7.66
C GLY A 13 -8.42 9.48 8.57
N ALA A 14 -7.37 8.89 8.01
CA ALA A 14 -6.21 8.45 8.80
C ALA A 14 -5.64 9.63 9.61
N VAL A 15 -5.38 9.39 10.90
CA VAL A 15 -4.66 10.37 11.71
C VAL A 15 -3.20 10.46 11.27
N GLN A 16 -2.57 11.60 11.50
CA GLN A 16 -1.19 11.87 11.06
C GLN A 16 -0.20 10.79 11.54
N PHE A 17 -0.35 10.33 12.78
CA PHE A 17 0.44 9.23 13.35
C PHE A 17 0.34 7.92 12.55
N THR A 18 -0.84 7.59 12.04
CA THR A 18 -1.07 6.41 11.19
C THR A 18 -0.42 6.58 9.83
N ILE A 19 -0.47 7.77 9.25
CA ILE A 19 0.19 8.09 7.97
C ILE A 19 1.70 7.93 8.13
N GLU A 20 2.31 8.55 9.15
CA GLU A 20 3.74 8.46 9.42
C GLU A 20 4.20 7.02 9.68
N SER A 21 3.43 6.25 10.45
CA SER A 21 3.75 4.85 10.73
C SER A 21 3.68 3.99 9.47
N TRP A 22 2.69 4.23 8.61
CA TRP A 22 2.57 3.53 7.33
C TRP A 22 3.69 3.91 6.36
N GLU A 23 4.06 5.20 6.28
CA GLU A 23 5.19 5.68 5.48
C GLU A 23 6.50 5.02 5.92
N ASN A 24 6.75 4.90 7.23
CA ASN A 24 7.95 4.25 7.74
C ASN A 24 8.04 2.77 7.28
N LEU A 25 6.94 2.02 7.35
CA LEU A 25 6.87 0.64 6.85
C LEU A 25 7.04 0.57 5.33
N TRP A 26 6.50 1.54 4.61
CA TRP A 26 6.69 1.65 3.17
C TRP A 26 8.16 1.87 2.80
N TRP A 27 8.84 2.78 3.50
CA TRP A 27 10.27 3.02 3.31
C TRP A 27 11.12 1.80 3.64
N GLN A 28 10.81 1.07 4.72
CA GLN A 28 11.49 -0.20 5.01
C GLN A 28 11.30 -1.21 3.88
N ALA A 29 10.07 -1.43 3.42
CA ALA A 29 9.79 -2.36 2.33
C ALA A 29 10.49 -1.98 1.01
N GLN A 30 10.73 -0.69 0.75
CA GLN A 30 11.53 -0.23 -0.39
C GLN A 30 13.04 -0.47 -0.22
N ASN A 31 13.55 -0.36 1.01
CA ASN A 31 14.98 -0.55 1.31
C ASN A 31 15.36 -2.03 1.40
N PHE A 32 14.43 -2.90 1.78
CA PHE A 32 14.65 -4.34 1.89
C PHE A 32 14.06 -5.09 0.69
N PRO A 33 14.88 -5.49 -0.29
CA PRO A 33 14.41 -6.23 -1.46
C PRO A 33 13.86 -7.60 -1.01
N GLY A 34 12.54 -7.72 -0.96
CA GLY A 34 11.83 -8.93 -0.54
C GLY A 34 10.75 -8.68 0.49
N GLU A 35 10.71 -7.50 1.12
CA GLU A 35 9.61 -7.15 2.03
C GLU A 35 8.35 -6.74 1.27
N PRO A 36 7.18 -7.26 1.66
CA PRO A 36 5.93 -6.90 1.02
C PRO A 36 5.47 -5.49 1.43
N LEU A 37 4.88 -4.76 0.49
CA LEU A 37 4.34 -3.43 0.75
C LEU A 37 3.16 -3.48 1.73
N PRO A 38 3.07 -2.57 2.71
CA PRO A 38 1.97 -2.55 3.68
C PRO A 38 0.66 -2.06 3.05
N CYS A 39 -0.45 -2.75 3.32
CA CYS A 39 -1.78 -2.38 2.85
C CYS A 39 -2.35 -1.20 3.68
N PRO A 40 -2.64 -0.04 3.07
CA PRO A 40 -3.17 1.10 3.82
C PRO A 40 -4.56 0.81 4.41
N SER A 41 -5.40 0.03 3.71
CA SER A 41 -6.75 -0.27 4.19
C SER A 41 -6.76 -1.18 5.41
N CYS A 42 -5.88 -2.17 5.47
CA CYS A 42 -5.73 -3.00 6.68
C CYS A 42 -5.03 -2.22 7.80
N PHE A 43 -4.10 -1.34 7.44
CA PHE A 43 -3.36 -0.53 8.40
C PHE A 43 -4.29 0.40 9.20
N LEU A 44 -5.32 0.94 8.55
CA LEU A 44 -6.41 1.69 9.20
C LEU A 44 -7.20 0.85 10.22
N ASP A 45 -7.34 -0.45 9.99
CA ASP A 45 -7.99 -1.40 10.92
C ASP A 45 -7.04 -1.83 12.05
N GLY A 46 -5.85 -1.24 12.14
CA GLY A 46 -4.79 -1.63 13.08
C GLY A 46 -4.07 -2.92 12.71
N ARG A 47 -4.23 -3.40 11.46
CA ARG A 47 -3.59 -4.64 10.97
C ARG A 47 -2.59 -4.36 9.89
N VAL A 48 -1.36 -4.81 10.07
CA VAL A 48 -0.36 -4.75 8.99
C VAL A 48 -0.52 -5.98 8.11
N GLN A 49 -1.04 -5.76 6.90
CA GLN A 49 -1.22 -6.81 5.90
C GLN A 49 -0.41 -6.49 4.65
N ARG A 50 0.01 -7.53 3.93
CA ARG A 50 0.83 -7.40 2.72
C ARG A 50 -0.01 -7.13 1.48
N LEU A 51 0.47 -6.20 0.66
CA LEU A 51 0.08 -6.00 -0.72
C LEU A 51 0.94 -6.92 -1.59
N MET A 52 0.27 -7.77 -2.36
CA MET A 52 0.92 -8.58 -3.38
C MET A 52 0.86 -7.86 -4.73
N PRO A 53 1.99 -7.74 -5.43
CA PRO A 53 1.99 -7.26 -6.81
C PRO A 53 1.20 -8.24 -7.68
N LEU A 54 0.20 -7.75 -8.38
CA LEU A 54 -0.46 -8.50 -9.44
C LEU A 54 0.44 -8.37 -10.67
N LYS A 55 0.83 -9.51 -11.26
CA LYS A 55 1.50 -9.52 -12.56
C LYS A 55 0.51 -9.03 -13.61
N SER A 56 0.52 -7.74 -13.91
CA SER A 56 -0.21 -7.20 -15.05
C SER A 56 0.62 -7.39 -16.31
N ALA A 57 0.04 -8.06 -17.31
CA ALA A 57 0.68 -8.42 -18.58
C ALA A 57 0.90 -7.23 -19.55
N GLY A 58 0.89 -6.00 -19.07
CA GLY A 58 1.02 -4.81 -19.90
C GLY A 58 0.79 -3.57 -19.05
N GLU A 59 1.87 -2.87 -18.73
CA GLU A 59 1.91 -1.44 -18.42
C GLU A 59 1.19 -0.91 -17.16
N ILE A 60 0.27 -1.64 -16.51
CA ILE A 60 -0.44 -1.16 -15.31
C ILE A 60 0.08 -1.90 -14.07
N GLY A 61 0.87 -1.24 -13.23
CA GLY A 61 1.22 -1.77 -11.92
C GLY A 61 -0.04 -1.86 -11.06
N ALA A 62 -0.52 -3.07 -10.78
CA ALA A 62 -1.63 -3.28 -9.85
C ALA A 62 -1.13 -4.06 -8.64
N VAL A 63 -1.59 -3.70 -7.45
CA VAL A 63 -1.30 -4.44 -6.21
C VAL A 63 -2.61 -4.80 -5.53
N ARG A 64 -2.64 -5.93 -4.85
CA ARG A 64 -3.82 -6.40 -4.13
C ARG A 64 -3.44 -6.87 -2.74
N CYS A 65 -4.21 -6.47 -1.74
CA CYS A 65 -4.05 -7.02 -0.40
C CYS A 65 -4.53 -8.47 -0.36
N GLU A 66 -3.76 -9.36 0.26
CA GLU A 66 -4.15 -10.76 0.46
C GLU A 66 -5.33 -10.90 1.45
N ALA A 67 -5.40 -10.03 2.45
CA ALA A 67 -6.40 -10.08 3.52
C ALA A 67 -7.71 -9.40 3.14
N CYS A 68 -7.72 -8.08 2.93
CA CYS A 68 -8.94 -7.33 2.61
C CYS A 68 -9.34 -7.41 1.14
N LYS A 69 -8.52 -8.02 0.29
CA LYS A 69 -8.72 -8.14 -1.17
C LYS A 69 -8.83 -6.82 -1.94
N THR A 70 -8.60 -5.68 -1.30
CA THR A 70 -8.55 -4.35 -1.92
C THR A 70 -7.50 -4.33 -3.02
N LYS A 71 -7.90 -3.89 -4.21
CA LYS A 71 -7.04 -3.74 -5.38
C LYS A 71 -6.71 -2.25 -5.54
N PHE A 72 -5.44 -1.93 -5.68
CA PHE A 72 -4.97 -0.59 -6.01
C PHE A 72 -4.30 -0.65 -7.38
N GLU A 73 -4.80 0.18 -8.30
CA GLU A 73 -4.33 0.27 -9.68
C GLU A 73 -3.59 1.58 -9.83
N PHE A 74 -2.40 1.53 -10.41
CA PHE A 74 -1.62 2.73 -10.70
C PHE A 74 -1.39 2.80 -12.20
N PRO A 75 -1.64 3.96 -12.84
CA PRO A 75 -1.19 4.17 -14.21
C PRO A 75 0.33 3.99 -14.21
N GLY A 76 0.83 3.04 -15.00
CA GLY A 76 2.27 2.92 -15.21
C GLY A 76 2.74 4.14 -15.99
N GLY A 77 3.78 4.78 -15.47
CA GLY A 77 4.56 5.80 -16.16
C GLY A 77 5.94 5.27 -16.44
#